data_AF-W1IAR9-F1
#
_entry.id   AF-W1IAR9-F1
#
_cell.length_a   1.000
_cell.length_b   1.000
_cell.length_c   1.000
_cell.angle_alpha   90.00
_cell.angle_beta   90.00
_cell.angle_gamma   90.00
#
_symmetry.space_group_name_H-M   'P 1'
#
loop_
_entity.id
_entity.type
_entity.pdbx_description
1 polymer ?
#
loop_
_entity_poly.entity_id
_entity_poly.type
_entity_poly.pdbx_seq_one_letter_code
_entity_poly.pdbx_strand_id
1 'polypeptide(L)'
;TTTERILFYTGVNHKIGEVHDGAATMDWMEQEQERGITITSAATTAFWSGMAKQYEPHRVNIIDTPGHVDFTIEVERSMRVLDGAVMVYCAVGGVQPQSETVWRQANKYKVPRIAFVNKMDRMGANFLKVVGQIKTRLGANPVPLQLAIGAEEAFTGVVDLVKMKAINWNEEDAGVTFTYEDIPADMQELAEEWHQNLIESAAEASEELMEKYLGGEELTEEEIKKALRQRVLNNEIILVTCGSAFKNKGVQ
;
A
#
# COMPACT_ATOMS: atom_id res chain seq x y z
N THR A 1 -0.92 -3.11 -13.44
CA THR A 1 -0.86 -4.42 -12.74
C THR A 1 -1.50 -4.40 -11.36
N THR A 2 -1.15 -3.49 -10.45
CA THR A 2 -1.78 -3.46 -9.10
C THR A 2 -3.29 -3.26 -9.17
N THR A 3 -3.77 -2.33 -9.99
CA THR A 3 -5.20 -2.06 -10.18
C THR A 3 -5.97 -3.30 -10.65
N GLU A 4 -5.42 -4.07 -11.60
CA GLU A 4 -6.03 -5.33 -12.05
C GLU A 4 -6.20 -6.33 -10.91
N ARG A 5 -5.25 -6.40 -9.97
CA ARG A 5 -5.38 -7.24 -8.77
C ARG A 5 -6.46 -6.72 -7.83
N ILE A 6 -6.58 -5.40 -7.66
CA ILE A 6 -7.69 -4.80 -6.89
C ILE A 6 -9.04 -5.19 -7.51
N LEU A 7 -9.18 -5.13 -8.84
CA LEU A 7 -10.42 -5.51 -9.54
C LEU A 7 -10.72 -7.01 -9.40
N PHE A 8 -9.69 -7.85 -9.40
CA PHE A 8 -9.84 -9.29 -9.16
C PHE A 8 -10.31 -9.57 -7.72
N TYR A 9 -9.62 -9.03 -6.71
CA TYR A 9 -9.95 -9.28 -5.31
C TYR A 9 -11.30 -8.69 -4.88
N THR A 10 -11.70 -7.57 -5.47
CA THR A 10 -13.04 -6.99 -5.25
C THR A 10 -14.14 -7.68 -6.05
N GLY A 11 -13.81 -8.69 -6.85
CA GLY A 11 -14.78 -9.50 -7.61
C GLY A 11 -15.36 -8.81 -8.85
N VAL A 12 -14.81 -7.66 -9.26
CA VAL A 12 -15.19 -6.97 -10.51
C VAL A 12 -14.74 -7.80 -11.71
N ASN A 13 -13.52 -8.34 -11.64
CA ASN A 13 -12.96 -9.20 -12.67
C ASN A 13 -12.84 -10.64 -12.17
N HIS A 14 -13.26 -11.61 -12.98
CA HIS A 14 -13.14 -13.05 -12.67
C HIS A 14 -11.82 -13.66 -13.15
N LYS A 15 -11.01 -12.88 -13.88
CA LYS A 15 -9.68 -13.27 -14.35
C LYS A 15 -8.70 -12.15 -14.06
N ILE A 16 -7.49 -12.54 -13.72
CA ILE A 16 -6.39 -11.62 -13.50
C ILE A 16 -5.82 -11.20 -14.87
N GLY A 17 -5.86 -9.90 -15.19
CA GLY A 17 -5.22 -9.32 -16.37
C GLY A 17 -3.76 -8.89 -16.10
N GLU A 18 -2.89 -9.03 -17.10
CA GLU A 18 -1.50 -8.53 -17.07
C GLU A 18 -1.30 -7.45 -18.14
N VAL A 19 -0.57 -6.39 -17.80
CA VAL A 19 -0.28 -5.26 -18.70
C VAL A 19 0.64 -5.69 -19.84
N HIS A 20 1.60 -6.58 -19.57
CA HIS A 20 2.56 -7.06 -20.57
C HIS A 20 1.93 -7.97 -21.63
N ASP A 21 0.77 -8.56 -21.32
CA ASP A 21 0.05 -9.47 -22.22
C ASP A 21 -1.10 -8.76 -22.96
N GLY A 22 -1.24 -7.42 -22.80
CA GLY A 22 -2.33 -6.64 -23.39
C GLY A 22 -3.72 -6.96 -22.85
N ALA A 23 -3.80 -7.68 -21.72
CA ALA A 23 -5.06 -8.16 -21.13
C ALA A 23 -5.55 -7.30 -19.95
N ALA A 24 -4.89 -6.16 -19.68
CA ALA A 24 -5.26 -5.25 -18.61
C ALA A 24 -6.55 -4.49 -18.97
N THR A 25 -7.50 -4.48 -18.03
CA THR A 25 -8.82 -3.84 -18.18
C THR A 25 -8.72 -2.32 -18.24
N MET A 26 -7.78 -1.75 -17.47
CA MET A 26 -7.65 -0.29 -17.32
C MET A 26 -6.85 0.37 -18.45
N ASP A 27 -5.95 -0.37 -19.12
CA ASP A 27 -5.16 0.09 -20.26
C ASP A 27 -5.90 -0.30 -21.56
N TRP A 28 -6.93 0.47 -21.92
CA TRP A 28 -7.86 0.11 -23.01
C TRP A 28 -7.41 0.63 -24.39
N MET A 29 -6.52 1.62 -24.44
CA MET A 29 -6.01 2.11 -25.73
C MET A 29 -5.01 1.10 -26.30
N GLU A 30 -5.08 0.84 -27.62
CA GLU A 30 -4.14 -0.05 -28.31
C GLU A 30 -2.67 0.35 -28.06
N GLN A 31 -2.39 1.66 -28.01
CA GLN A 31 -1.07 2.20 -27.72
C GLN A 31 -0.61 1.96 -26.27
N GLU A 32 -1.53 1.91 -25.31
CA GLU A 32 -1.23 1.57 -23.91
C GLU A 32 -0.89 0.08 -23.79
N GLN A 33 -1.67 -0.77 -24.47
CA GLN A 33 -1.46 -2.23 -24.51
C GLN A 33 -0.15 -2.61 -25.20
N GLU A 34 0.15 -2.02 -26.37
CA GLU A 34 1.38 -2.26 -27.12
C GLU A 34 2.65 -1.87 -26.34
N ARG A 35 2.58 -0.77 -25.56
CA ARG A 35 3.73 -0.20 -24.87
C ARG A 35 3.82 -0.61 -23.40
N GLY A 36 2.76 -1.21 -22.86
CA GLY A 36 2.65 -1.57 -21.45
C GLY A 36 2.76 -0.37 -20.50
N ILE A 37 2.22 0.78 -20.88
CA ILE A 37 2.21 2.02 -20.09
C ILE A 37 0.81 2.62 -20.07
N THR A 38 0.43 3.20 -18.93
CA THR A 38 -0.81 3.98 -18.80
C THR A 38 -0.58 5.39 -19.35
N ILE A 39 -1.39 5.80 -20.30
CA ILE A 39 -1.35 7.13 -20.96
C ILE A 39 -2.49 8.00 -20.45
N THR A 40 -3.69 7.44 -20.32
CA THR A 40 -4.90 8.14 -19.86
C THR A 40 -5.39 7.60 -18.53
N SER A 41 -5.99 8.49 -17.73
CA SER A 41 -6.60 8.04 -16.48
C SER A 41 -7.87 7.25 -16.76
N ALA A 42 -8.01 6.07 -16.16
CA ALA A 42 -9.20 5.23 -16.27
C ALA A 42 -9.92 5.13 -14.93
N ALA A 43 -11.25 5.18 -14.94
CA ALA A 43 -12.08 5.15 -13.73
C ALA A 43 -12.95 3.90 -13.69
N THR A 44 -13.05 3.28 -12.51
CA THR A 44 -13.90 2.11 -12.28
C THR A 44 -14.46 2.09 -10.86
N THR A 45 -15.49 1.29 -10.61
CA THR A 45 -16.12 1.15 -9.30
C THR A 45 -16.00 -0.30 -8.84
N ALA A 46 -15.58 -0.48 -7.60
CA ALA A 46 -15.46 -1.76 -6.93
C ALA A 46 -16.15 -1.73 -5.57
N PHE A 47 -16.50 -2.92 -5.04
CA PHE A 47 -17.05 -3.06 -3.69
C PHE A 47 -16.12 -3.95 -2.86
N TRP A 48 -15.67 -3.44 -1.72
CA TRP A 48 -14.73 -4.14 -0.84
C TRP A 48 -15.35 -4.44 0.51
N SER A 49 -15.40 -5.72 0.88
CA SER A 49 -15.91 -6.17 2.20
C SER A 49 -14.78 -6.50 3.18
N GLY A 50 -13.53 -6.24 2.81
CA GLY A 50 -12.35 -6.73 3.52
C GLY A 50 -11.97 -8.16 3.12
N MET A 51 -10.71 -8.52 3.33
CA MET A 51 -10.15 -9.84 2.97
C MET A 51 -10.92 -11.00 3.62
N ALA A 52 -11.29 -10.84 4.90
CA ALA A 52 -12.07 -11.81 5.65
C ALA A 52 -13.58 -11.51 5.61
N LYS A 53 -14.03 -10.64 4.70
CA LYS A 53 -15.41 -10.15 4.61
C LYS A 53 -15.91 -9.56 5.94
N GLN A 54 -14.98 -8.95 6.69
CA GLN A 54 -15.22 -8.45 8.05
C GLN A 54 -15.90 -7.08 8.09
N TYR A 55 -16.11 -6.44 6.94
CA TYR A 55 -16.73 -5.13 6.83
C TYR A 55 -17.99 -5.21 5.97
N GLU A 56 -18.93 -4.29 6.24
CA GLU A 56 -19.97 -3.98 5.28
C GLU A 56 -19.33 -3.58 3.93
N PRO A 57 -19.94 -3.91 2.77
CA PRO A 57 -19.37 -3.59 1.48
C PRO A 57 -19.14 -2.08 1.30
N HIS A 58 -17.87 -1.68 1.24
CA HIS A 58 -17.47 -0.31 0.95
C HIS A 58 -17.37 -0.11 -0.55
N ARG A 59 -18.08 0.87 -1.09
CA ARG A 59 -17.92 1.29 -2.49
C ARG A 59 -16.63 2.10 -2.63
N VAL A 60 -15.74 1.65 -3.51
CA VAL A 60 -14.48 2.32 -3.85
C VAL A 60 -14.53 2.72 -5.33
N ASN A 61 -14.38 4.00 -5.61
CA ASN A 61 -14.18 4.47 -7.00
C ASN A 61 -12.68 4.65 -7.20
N ILE A 62 -12.12 3.93 -8.17
CA ILE A 62 -10.69 3.92 -8.45
C ILE A 62 -10.46 4.75 -9.69
N ILE A 63 -9.51 5.68 -9.64
CA ILE A 63 -8.96 6.36 -10.81
C ILE A 63 -7.50 5.89 -10.92
N ASP A 64 -7.22 5.07 -11.92
CA ASP A 64 -5.84 4.70 -12.25
C ASP A 64 -5.20 5.85 -13.03
N THR A 65 -4.01 6.27 -12.61
CA THR A 65 -3.36 7.47 -13.12
C THR A 65 -2.00 7.15 -13.73
N PRO A 66 -1.58 7.84 -14.81
CA PRO A 66 -0.23 7.69 -15.36
C PRO A 66 0.86 7.97 -14.31
N GLY A 67 1.88 7.11 -14.25
CA GLY A 67 3.05 7.31 -13.38
C GLY A 67 4.17 8.14 -14.01
N HIS A 68 4.09 8.42 -15.32
CA HIS A 68 5.14 9.12 -16.07
C HIS A 68 4.95 10.64 -16.02
N VAL A 69 6.06 11.39 -15.89
CA VAL A 69 6.06 12.86 -15.77
C VAL A 69 5.49 13.58 -16.99
N ASP A 70 5.55 12.95 -18.16
CA ASP A 70 5.03 13.51 -19.41
C ASP A 70 3.49 13.64 -19.39
N PHE A 71 2.81 12.93 -18.49
CA PHE A 71 1.34 12.96 -18.34
C PHE A 71 0.89 13.65 -17.04
N THR A 72 1.71 14.56 -16.52
CA THR A 72 1.48 15.30 -15.27
C THR A 72 0.16 16.06 -15.20
N ILE A 73 -0.41 16.48 -16.34
CA ILE A 73 -1.72 17.16 -16.40
C ILE A 73 -2.86 16.21 -15.98
N GLU A 74 -2.80 14.94 -16.38
CA GLU A 74 -3.79 13.92 -15.99
C GLU A 74 -3.69 13.66 -14.48
N VAL A 75 -2.47 13.49 -13.96
CA VAL A 75 -2.24 13.31 -12.52
C VAL A 75 -2.74 14.51 -11.72
N GLU A 76 -2.45 15.74 -12.16
CA GLU A 76 -2.88 16.96 -11.48
C GLU A 76 -4.42 17.09 -11.46
N ARG A 77 -5.09 16.67 -12.54
CA ARG A 77 -6.56 16.67 -12.61
C ARG A 77 -7.16 15.64 -11.66
N SER A 78 -6.62 14.43 -11.62
CA SER A 78 -7.08 13.35 -10.75
C SER A 78 -6.90 13.72 -9.28
N MET A 79 -5.75 14.29 -8.89
CA MET A 79 -5.48 14.73 -7.52
C MET A 79 -6.43 15.82 -6.99
N ARG A 80 -7.17 16.53 -7.86
CA ARG A 80 -8.17 17.53 -7.44
C ARG A 80 -9.53 16.93 -7.08
N VAL A 81 -9.77 15.68 -7.48
CA VAL A 81 -11.08 15.02 -7.35
C VAL A 81 -11.03 13.84 -6.37
N LEU A 82 -9.83 13.28 -6.16
CA LEU A 82 -9.62 12.14 -5.26
C LEU A 82 -9.69 12.56 -3.78
N ASP A 83 -10.43 11.78 -2.98
CA ASP A 83 -10.46 11.91 -1.52
C ASP A 83 -9.19 11.33 -0.85
N GLY A 84 -8.44 10.50 -1.56
CA GLY A 84 -7.19 9.90 -1.10
C GLY A 84 -6.43 9.19 -2.22
N ALA A 85 -5.17 8.85 -1.97
CA ALA A 85 -4.29 8.22 -2.96
C ALA A 85 -3.48 7.05 -2.38
N VAL A 86 -3.16 6.08 -3.25
CA VAL A 86 -2.18 5.02 -2.97
C VAL A 86 -0.92 5.29 -3.79
N MET A 87 0.15 5.70 -3.12
CA MET A 87 1.45 5.95 -3.76
C MET A 87 2.21 4.63 -3.91
N VAL A 88 2.34 4.14 -5.14
CA VAL A 88 3.01 2.86 -5.42
C VAL A 88 4.51 3.09 -5.68
N TYR A 89 5.36 2.42 -4.91
CA TYR A 89 6.81 2.46 -5.06
C TYR A 89 7.35 1.09 -5.49
N CYS A 90 8.45 1.08 -6.24
CA CYS A 90 9.15 -0.15 -6.60
C CYS A 90 10.10 -0.54 -5.46
N ALA A 91 10.05 -1.79 -4.97
CA ALA A 91 10.92 -2.28 -3.90
C ALA A 91 12.42 -2.20 -4.21
N VAL A 92 12.79 -2.19 -5.50
CA VAL A 92 14.18 -2.10 -5.97
C VAL A 92 14.60 -0.64 -6.17
N GLY A 93 13.81 0.08 -6.97
CA GLY A 93 14.10 1.46 -7.39
C GLY A 93 13.78 2.52 -6.34
N GLY A 94 12.88 2.20 -5.40
CA GLY A 94 12.38 3.07 -4.35
C GLY A 94 11.80 4.38 -4.87
N VAL A 95 12.18 5.49 -4.24
CA VAL A 95 11.74 6.83 -4.63
C VAL A 95 12.54 7.32 -5.84
N GLN A 96 11.83 7.51 -6.95
CA GLN A 96 12.39 8.00 -8.21
C GLN A 96 12.00 9.46 -8.47
N PRO A 97 12.72 10.18 -9.36
CA PRO A 97 12.39 11.58 -9.70
C PRO A 97 10.93 11.80 -10.15
N GLN A 98 10.35 10.80 -10.80
CA GLN A 98 8.94 10.82 -11.21
C GLN A 98 8.01 10.79 -9.99
N SER A 99 8.30 9.91 -9.02
CA SER A 99 7.54 9.81 -7.76
C SER A 99 7.60 11.12 -6.95
N GLU A 100 8.72 11.82 -6.95
CA GLU A 100 8.86 13.13 -6.29
C GLU A 100 7.96 14.20 -6.91
N THR A 101 7.79 14.16 -8.23
CA THR A 101 6.94 15.12 -8.95
C THR A 101 5.47 14.92 -8.59
N VAL A 102 5.00 13.67 -8.63
CA VAL A 102 3.64 13.30 -8.20
C VAL A 102 3.42 13.61 -6.72
N TRP A 103 4.44 13.39 -5.88
CA TRP A 103 4.39 13.71 -4.45
C TRP A 103 4.11 15.20 -4.19
N ARG A 104 4.80 16.10 -4.91
CA ARG A 104 4.58 17.55 -4.79
C ARG A 104 3.17 17.95 -5.22
N GLN A 105 2.62 17.31 -6.25
CA GLN A 105 1.24 17.55 -6.68
C GLN A 105 0.24 17.12 -5.60
N ALA A 106 0.39 15.93 -5.04
CA ALA A 106 -0.48 15.46 -3.95
C ALA A 106 -0.39 16.37 -2.70
N ASN A 107 0.80 16.91 -2.38
CA ASN A 107 0.96 17.90 -1.30
C ASN A 107 0.22 19.21 -1.58
N LYS A 108 0.28 19.73 -2.82
CA LYS A 108 -0.40 20.96 -3.24
C LYS A 108 -1.91 20.89 -3.02
N TYR A 109 -2.51 19.72 -3.25
CA TYR A 109 -3.95 19.49 -3.08
C TYR A 109 -4.33 18.87 -1.73
N LYS A 110 -3.36 18.67 -0.83
CA LYS A 110 -3.55 18.08 0.51
C LYS A 110 -4.24 16.71 0.47
N VAL A 111 -3.94 15.90 -0.55
CA VAL A 111 -4.56 14.57 -0.73
C VAL A 111 -3.95 13.59 0.28
N PRO A 112 -4.76 13.06 1.24
CA PRO A 112 -4.34 12.00 2.15
C PRO A 112 -3.87 10.78 1.38
N ARG A 113 -2.81 10.11 1.88
CA ARG A 113 -2.26 8.98 1.13
C ARG A 113 -1.58 7.94 1.99
N ILE A 114 -1.53 6.74 1.44
CA ILE A 114 -0.73 5.62 1.93
C ILE A 114 0.30 5.24 0.86
N ALA A 115 1.35 4.53 1.27
CA ALA A 115 2.40 4.04 0.38
C ALA A 115 2.32 2.52 0.27
N PHE A 116 2.41 2.00 -0.95
CA PHE A 116 2.50 0.57 -1.23
C PHE A 116 3.82 0.27 -1.92
N VAL A 117 4.71 -0.46 -1.23
CA VAL A 117 5.98 -0.92 -1.80
C VAL A 117 5.72 -2.23 -2.55
N ASN A 118 5.58 -2.11 -3.86
CA ASN A 118 5.29 -3.21 -4.77
C ASN A 118 6.58 -3.83 -5.32
N LYS A 119 6.46 -4.98 -5.98
CA LYS A 119 7.54 -5.74 -6.63
C LYS A 119 8.54 -6.32 -5.61
N MET A 120 8.06 -6.74 -4.45
CA MET A 120 8.87 -7.44 -3.45
C MET A 120 9.47 -8.77 -3.96
N ASP A 121 8.95 -9.29 -5.08
CA ASP A 121 9.44 -10.47 -5.80
C ASP A 121 10.74 -10.24 -6.60
N ARG A 122 11.18 -8.99 -6.78
CA ARG A 122 12.29 -8.67 -7.67
C ARG A 122 13.64 -8.75 -6.95
N MET A 123 14.67 -9.13 -7.69
CA MET A 123 16.06 -9.08 -7.22
C MET A 123 16.45 -7.67 -6.77
N GLY A 124 17.02 -7.55 -5.57
CA GLY A 124 17.33 -6.29 -4.91
C GLY A 124 16.14 -5.63 -4.21
N ALA A 125 15.01 -6.32 -4.05
CA ALA A 125 13.86 -5.81 -3.30
C ALA A 125 14.23 -5.56 -1.83
N ASN A 126 13.98 -4.35 -1.34
CA ASN A 126 14.27 -4.01 0.05
C ASN A 126 13.23 -3.01 0.58
N PHE A 127 12.30 -3.51 1.39
CA PHE A 127 11.20 -2.73 1.95
C PHE A 127 11.69 -1.55 2.82
N LEU A 128 12.52 -1.83 3.82
CA LEU A 128 12.98 -0.82 4.78
C LEU A 128 13.85 0.26 4.13
N LYS A 129 14.60 -0.08 3.07
CA LYS A 129 15.32 0.89 2.24
C LYS A 129 14.35 1.88 1.58
N VAL A 130 13.22 1.41 1.05
CA VAL A 130 12.21 2.30 0.44
C VAL A 130 11.55 3.17 1.49
N VAL A 131 11.23 2.64 2.67
CA VAL A 131 10.76 3.42 3.83
C VAL A 131 11.73 4.55 4.16
N GLY A 132 13.03 4.25 4.28
CA GLY A 132 14.07 5.25 4.50
C GLY A 132 14.12 6.32 3.40
N GLN A 133 13.98 5.93 2.14
CA GLN A 133 13.95 6.89 1.02
C GLN A 133 12.71 7.78 1.03
N ILE A 134 11.54 7.28 1.42
CA ILE A 134 10.33 8.10 1.59
C ILE A 134 10.61 9.20 2.62
N LYS A 135 11.27 8.87 3.74
CA LYS A 135 11.68 9.85 4.75
C LYS A 135 12.69 10.86 4.18
N THR A 136 13.80 10.40 3.62
CA THR A 136 14.92 11.28 3.27
C THR A 136 14.73 12.05 1.97
N ARG A 137 14.05 11.49 0.96
CA ARG A 137 13.88 12.12 -0.36
C ARG A 137 12.58 12.92 -0.47
N LEU A 138 11.50 12.44 0.14
CA LEU A 138 10.19 13.10 0.08
C LEU A 138 9.93 14.02 1.28
N GLY A 139 10.76 13.94 2.32
CA GLY A 139 10.56 14.70 3.56
C GLY A 139 9.27 14.31 4.29
N ALA A 140 8.80 13.08 4.10
CA ALA A 140 7.58 12.56 4.69
C ALA A 140 7.85 11.84 6.02
N ASN A 141 6.79 11.53 6.77
CA ASN A 141 6.86 10.67 7.95
C ASN A 141 6.29 9.26 7.64
N PRO A 142 7.10 8.33 7.09
CA PRO A 142 6.63 6.99 6.79
C PRO A 142 6.53 6.13 8.05
N VAL A 143 5.40 5.45 8.20
CA VAL A 143 5.10 4.56 9.33
C VAL A 143 4.74 3.17 8.77
N PRO A 144 5.63 2.18 8.85
CA PRO A 144 5.32 0.83 8.40
C PRO A 144 4.14 0.22 9.16
N LEU A 145 3.13 -0.25 8.42
CA LEU A 145 2.06 -1.10 8.95
C LEU A 145 2.40 -2.60 8.89
N GLN A 146 3.36 -2.93 8.02
CA GLN A 146 3.71 -4.31 7.71
C GLN A 146 5.23 -4.45 7.54
N LEU A 147 5.73 -5.66 7.73
CA LEU A 147 7.08 -6.06 7.31
C LEU A 147 7.00 -7.17 6.27
N ALA A 148 7.91 -7.17 5.30
CA ALA A 148 7.98 -8.23 4.30
C ALA A 148 8.64 -9.49 4.88
N ILE A 149 8.03 -10.65 4.67
CA ILE A 149 8.62 -11.95 4.98
C ILE A 149 9.39 -12.43 3.76
N GLY A 150 10.72 -12.47 3.90
CA GLY A 150 11.64 -12.70 2.79
C GLY A 150 11.70 -11.55 1.79
N ALA A 151 12.48 -11.74 0.74
CA ALA A 151 12.62 -10.81 -0.37
C ALA A 151 12.88 -11.59 -1.67
N GLU A 152 12.68 -10.93 -2.81
CA GLU A 152 12.94 -11.50 -4.13
C GLU A 152 12.11 -12.79 -4.36
N GLU A 153 12.74 -13.86 -4.86
CA GLU A 153 12.10 -15.15 -5.04
C GLU A 153 11.62 -15.76 -3.71
N ALA A 154 12.29 -15.45 -2.59
CA ALA A 154 11.93 -15.91 -1.25
C ALA A 154 10.84 -15.06 -0.57
N PHE A 155 10.31 -14.02 -1.23
CA PHE A 155 9.16 -13.28 -0.70
C PHE A 155 7.91 -14.18 -0.66
N THR A 156 7.40 -14.44 0.55
CA THR A 156 6.29 -15.37 0.79
C THR A 156 5.08 -14.75 1.44
N GLY A 157 5.21 -13.61 2.13
CA GLY A 157 4.11 -12.99 2.85
C GLY A 157 4.50 -11.68 3.53
N VAL A 158 3.65 -11.22 4.44
CA VAL A 158 3.94 -10.02 5.25
C VAL A 158 3.56 -10.27 6.70
N VAL A 159 4.21 -9.58 7.62
CA VAL A 159 3.79 -9.46 9.02
C VAL A 159 2.86 -8.27 9.14
N ASP A 160 1.68 -8.45 9.70
CA ASP A 160 0.79 -7.37 10.17
C ASP A 160 1.26 -6.91 11.54
N LEU A 161 1.79 -5.68 11.61
CA LEU A 161 2.32 -5.12 12.85
C LEU A 161 1.23 -4.65 13.82
N VAL A 162 -0.02 -4.50 13.39
CA VAL A 162 -1.13 -4.17 14.30
C VAL A 162 -1.57 -5.44 15.04
N LYS A 163 -1.69 -6.55 14.31
CA LYS A 163 -2.11 -7.84 14.87
C LYS A 163 -0.96 -8.68 15.44
N MET A 164 0.28 -8.32 15.12
CA MET A 164 1.47 -9.10 15.44
C MET A 164 1.37 -10.55 14.96
N LYS A 165 0.97 -10.72 13.69
CA LYS A 165 0.83 -12.02 13.02
C LYS A 165 1.40 -11.98 11.61
N ALA A 166 1.95 -13.10 11.16
CA ALA A 166 2.27 -13.30 9.75
C ALA A 166 0.99 -13.59 8.96
N ILE A 167 0.86 -13.01 7.77
CA ILE A 167 -0.20 -13.30 6.81
C ILE A 167 0.39 -14.17 5.72
N ASN A 168 -0.17 -15.38 5.60
CA ASN A 168 0.15 -16.33 4.55
C ASN A 168 -1.04 -16.46 3.59
N TRP A 169 -0.84 -16.08 2.32
CA TRP A 169 -1.86 -16.16 1.28
C TRP A 169 -1.77 -17.49 0.53
N ASN A 170 -2.93 -18.08 0.26
CA ASN A 170 -3.01 -19.32 -0.49
C ASN A 170 -2.67 -19.09 -1.97
N GLU A 171 -1.64 -19.77 -2.48
CA GLU A 171 -1.25 -19.64 -3.88
C GLU A 171 -2.25 -20.29 -4.85
N GLU A 172 -2.99 -21.32 -4.40
CA GLU A 172 -3.92 -22.09 -5.23
C GLU A 172 -5.10 -21.27 -5.74
N ASP A 173 -5.52 -20.25 -4.98
CA ASP A 173 -6.62 -19.35 -5.34
C ASP A 173 -6.16 -17.92 -5.67
N ALA A 174 -4.88 -17.76 -6.00
CA ALA A 174 -4.26 -16.46 -6.25
C ALA A 174 -4.39 -15.49 -5.07
N GLY A 175 -4.34 -15.99 -3.83
CA GLY A 175 -4.34 -15.22 -2.59
C GLY A 175 -5.72 -14.67 -2.21
N VAL A 176 -6.80 -15.27 -2.69
CA VAL A 176 -8.16 -14.93 -2.25
C VAL A 176 -8.35 -15.34 -0.79
N THR A 177 -7.84 -16.51 -0.41
CA THR A 177 -7.82 -16.97 0.99
C THR A 177 -6.46 -16.75 1.63
N PHE A 178 -6.48 -16.58 2.94
CA PHE A 178 -5.29 -16.36 3.74
C PHE A 178 -5.45 -16.97 5.13
N THR A 179 -4.33 -17.18 5.80
CA THR A 179 -4.27 -17.61 7.20
C THR A 179 -3.36 -16.68 7.99
N TYR A 180 -3.63 -16.57 9.28
CA TYR A 180 -2.71 -15.95 10.22
C TYR A 180 -1.81 -17.02 10.83
N GLU A 181 -0.53 -16.74 10.83
CA GLU A 181 0.51 -17.60 11.39
C GLU A 181 1.33 -16.81 12.42
N ASP A 182 2.11 -17.52 13.22
CA ASP A 182 3.08 -16.88 14.10
C ASP A 182 4.21 -16.26 13.28
N ILE A 183 4.77 -15.15 13.79
CA ILE A 183 5.86 -14.44 13.12
C ILE A 183 7.09 -15.36 13.08
N PRO A 184 7.81 -15.46 11.95
CA PRO A 184 9.07 -16.19 11.88
C PRO A 184 10.05 -15.76 12.97
N ALA A 185 10.73 -16.71 13.61
CA ALA A 185 11.58 -16.44 14.77
C ALA A 185 12.73 -15.46 14.47
N ASP A 186 13.23 -15.46 13.24
CA ASP A 186 14.27 -14.54 12.74
C ASP A 186 13.76 -13.12 12.50
N MET A 187 12.45 -12.91 12.51
CA MET A 187 11.80 -11.60 12.35
C MET A 187 11.17 -11.07 13.64
N GLN A 188 11.11 -11.86 14.71
CA GLN A 188 10.39 -11.50 15.94
C GLN A 188 10.90 -10.17 16.54
N GLU A 189 12.21 -10.04 16.71
CA GLU A 189 12.84 -8.82 17.26
C GLU A 189 12.55 -7.59 16.39
N LEU A 190 12.65 -7.75 15.06
CA LEU A 190 12.38 -6.67 14.10
C LEU A 190 10.89 -6.29 14.10
N ALA A 191 9.99 -7.26 14.20
CA ALA A 191 8.56 -7.01 14.27
C ALA A 191 8.19 -6.26 15.56
N GLU A 192 8.77 -6.62 16.70
CA GLU A 192 8.58 -5.92 17.96
C GLU A 192 9.10 -4.47 17.89
N GLU A 193 10.27 -4.24 17.30
CA GLU A 193 10.81 -2.88 17.09
C GLU A 193 9.85 -2.03 16.25
N TRP A 194 9.41 -2.53 15.10
CA TRP A 194 8.52 -1.77 14.21
C TRP A 194 7.09 -1.67 14.73
N HIS A 195 6.63 -2.63 15.54
CA HIS A 195 5.41 -2.49 16.31
C HIS A 195 5.51 -1.32 17.27
N GLN A 196 6.60 -1.20 18.04
CA GLN A 196 6.76 -0.07 18.95
C GLN A 196 6.80 1.28 18.22
N ASN A 197 7.50 1.37 17.08
CA ASN A 197 7.48 2.57 16.23
C ASN A 197 6.07 2.91 15.72
N LEU A 198 5.26 1.89 15.42
CA LEU A 198 3.86 2.04 15.01
C LEU A 198 2.98 2.54 16.17
N ILE A 199 3.15 1.98 17.38
CA ILE A 199 2.42 2.40 18.59
C ILE A 199 2.78 3.83 18.97
N GLU A 200 4.07 4.19 18.95
CA GLU A 200 4.54 5.57 19.20
C GLU A 200 3.89 6.53 18.20
N SER A 201 3.86 6.16 16.92
CA SER A 201 3.18 6.94 15.88
C SER A 201 1.66 7.02 16.10
N ALA A 202 1.01 5.98 16.62
CA ALA A 202 -0.40 6.05 16.96
C ALA A 202 -0.66 6.97 18.16
N ALA A 203 0.21 6.93 19.18
CA ALA A 203 0.09 7.72 20.40
C ALA A 203 0.11 9.23 20.14
N GLU A 204 0.89 9.69 19.15
CA GLU A 204 0.94 11.10 18.73
C GLU A 204 -0.38 11.66 18.16
N ALA A 205 -1.40 10.82 17.91
CA ALA A 205 -2.68 11.29 17.35
C ALA A 205 -3.52 12.11 18.34
N SER A 206 -3.35 11.93 19.65
CA SER A 206 -4.04 12.71 20.68
C SER A 206 -3.29 12.70 22.02
N GLU A 207 -3.55 13.72 22.85
CA GLU A 207 -2.98 13.82 24.19
C GLU A 207 -3.35 12.60 25.07
N GLU A 208 -4.60 12.12 24.98
CA GLU A 208 -5.06 10.93 25.70
C GLU A 208 -4.26 9.67 25.35
N LEU A 209 -3.97 9.45 24.06
CA LEU A 209 -3.21 8.27 23.62
C LEU A 209 -1.73 8.40 24.00
N MET A 210 -1.18 9.61 23.97
CA MET A 210 0.18 9.91 24.42
C MET A 210 0.34 9.66 25.93
N GLU A 211 -0.63 10.07 26.75
CA GLU A 211 -0.62 9.80 28.19
C GLU A 211 -0.63 8.29 28.49
N LYS A 212 -1.50 7.52 27.81
CA LYS A 212 -1.53 6.05 27.92
C LYS A 212 -0.18 5.43 27.58
N TYR A 213 0.39 5.82 26.43
CA TYR A 213 1.68 5.32 25.96
C TYR A 213 2.82 5.60 26.95
N LEU A 214 2.93 6.85 27.43
CA LEU A 214 3.95 7.24 28.41
C LEU A 214 3.73 6.58 29.79
N GLY A 215 2.49 6.27 30.13
CA GLY A 215 2.12 5.49 31.32
C GLY A 215 2.43 4.00 31.23
N GLY A 216 2.83 3.51 30.04
CA GLY A 216 3.08 2.09 29.78
C GLY A 216 1.80 1.26 29.58
N GLU A 217 0.66 1.91 29.33
CA GLU A 217 -0.58 1.23 28.96
C GLU A 217 -0.55 0.85 27.47
N GLU A 218 -0.95 -0.39 27.16
CA GLU A 218 -1.05 -0.86 25.78
C GLU A 218 -2.27 -0.25 25.07
N LEU A 219 -2.05 0.30 23.87
CA LEU A 219 -3.13 0.75 22.99
C LEU A 219 -3.84 -0.44 22.36
N THR A 220 -5.17 -0.43 22.37
CA THR A 220 -5.97 -1.47 21.72
C THR A 220 -5.89 -1.39 20.18
N GLU A 221 -6.16 -2.51 19.49
CA GLU A 221 -6.22 -2.56 18.01
C GLU A 221 -7.14 -1.47 17.43
N GLU A 222 -8.27 -1.19 18.07
CA GLU A 222 -9.20 -0.16 17.62
C GLU A 222 -8.65 1.26 17.79
N GLU A 223 -7.99 1.54 18.93
CA GLU A 223 -7.36 2.84 19.18
C GLU A 223 -6.24 3.09 18.17
N ILE A 224 -5.38 2.10 17.93
CA ILE A 224 -4.31 2.18 16.92
C ILE A 224 -4.90 2.49 15.55
N LYS A 225 -5.92 1.75 15.11
CA LYS A 225 -6.55 1.96 13.79
C LYS A 225 -7.19 3.34 13.66
N LYS A 226 -7.90 3.82 14.70
CA LYS A 226 -8.53 5.15 14.71
C LYS A 226 -7.47 6.26 14.67
N ALA A 227 -6.43 6.14 15.49
CA ALA A 227 -5.33 7.09 15.57
C ALA A 227 -4.60 7.22 14.23
N LEU A 228 -4.16 6.10 13.65
CA LEU A 228 -3.45 6.11 12.37
C LEU A 228 -4.33 6.65 11.24
N ARG A 229 -5.63 6.31 11.23
CA ARG A 229 -6.59 6.88 10.28
C ARG A 229 -6.67 8.40 10.41
N GLN A 230 -6.79 8.93 11.62
CA GLN A 230 -6.85 10.38 11.87
C GLN A 230 -5.59 11.06 11.31
N ARG A 231 -4.40 10.55 11.65
CA ARG A 231 -3.13 11.13 11.19
C ARG A 231 -2.94 11.05 9.68
N VAL A 232 -3.39 9.97 9.02
CA VAL A 232 -3.39 9.87 7.55
C VAL A 232 -4.30 10.91 6.92
N LEU A 233 -5.54 11.05 7.41
CA LEU A 233 -6.50 12.04 6.89
C LEU A 233 -5.99 13.48 7.07
N ASN A 234 -5.22 13.74 8.11
CA ASN A 234 -4.57 15.03 8.35
C ASN A 234 -3.26 15.24 7.55
N ASN A 235 -2.82 14.26 6.76
CA ASN A 235 -1.53 14.26 6.04
C ASN A 235 -0.29 14.37 6.96
N GLU A 236 -0.39 13.90 8.20
CA GLU A 236 0.72 13.96 9.18
C GLU A 236 1.69 12.79 9.01
N ILE A 237 1.16 11.63 8.62
CA ILE A 237 1.93 10.39 8.42
C ILE A 237 1.55 9.71 7.11
N ILE A 238 2.40 8.79 6.70
CA ILE A 238 2.19 7.95 5.52
C ILE A 238 2.34 6.51 5.95
N LEU A 239 1.22 5.80 6.01
CA LEU A 239 1.27 4.36 6.30
C LEU A 239 1.91 3.64 5.13
N VAL A 240 2.91 2.80 5.41
CA VAL A 240 3.64 2.04 4.39
C VAL A 240 3.31 0.56 4.51
N THR A 241 2.78 0.01 3.42
CA THR A 241 2.51 -1.43 3.23
C THR A 241 3.43 -1.99 2.15
N CYS A 242 3.47 -3.32 2.02
CA CYS A 242 4.31 -3.96 1.00
C CYS A 242 3.67 -5.21 0.42
N GLY A 243 4.11 -5.58 -0.77
CA GLY A 243 3.62 -6.77 -1.44
C GLY A 243 4.21 -6.98 -2.83
N SER A 244 3.71 -8.01 -3.49
CA SER A 244 3.95 -8.27 -4.89
C SER A 244 2.62 -8.51 -5.59
N ALA A 245 2.22 -7.53 -6.42
CA ALA A 245 1.07 -7.69 -7.30
C ALA A 245 1.29 -8.82 -8.33
N PHE A 246 2.53 -9.09 -8.71
CA PHE A 246 2.86 -10.19 -9.63
C PHE A 246 2.64 -11.55 -8.98
N LYS A 247 3.14 -11.74 -7.74
CA LYS A 247 2.96 -12.97 -6.97
C LYS A 247 1.61 -13.07 -6.24
N ASN A 248 0.70 -12.10 -6.39
CA ASN A 248 -0.63 -12.11 -5.76
C ASN A 248 -0.60 -12.13 -4.22
N LYS A 249 0.36 -11.41 -3.61
CA LYS A 249 0.59 -11.39 -2.15
C LYS A 249 0.74 -9.96 -1.65
N GLY A 250 -0.06 -9.56 -0.65
CA GLY A 250 0.02 -8.24 -0.01
C GLY A 250 -0.68 -7.09 -0.74
N VAL A 251 -1.48 -7.37 -1.78
CA VAL A 251 -2.33 -6.35 -2.41
C VAL A 251 -3.73 -6.32 -1.77
N GLN A 252 -4.19 -7.47 -1.30
CA GLN A 252 -5.44 -7.70 -0.59
C GLN A 252 -5.52 -6.87 0.69
#